data_AF-A0A661Q700-F1
#
_entry.id   AF-A0A661Q700-F1
#
_cell.length_a   1.000
_cell.length_b   1.000
_cell.length_c   1.000
_cell.angle_alpha   90.00
_cell.angle_beta   90.00
_cell.angle_gamma   90.00
#
_symmetry.space_group_name_H-M   'P 1'
#
loop_
_entity.id
_entity.type
_entity.pdbx_description
1 polymer ?
#
loop_
_entity_poly.entity_id
_entity_poly.type
_entity_poly.pdbx_seq_one_letter_code
_entity_poly.pdbx_strand_id
1 'polypeptide(L)' 'MSTTTPVMRQYLEIKADYQDAVLFFRLGDFYEMFMDDAVLASRVLGITLTSRNKGVENAVPLCGIPYHSSQGYIAKLIA' A
#
# COMPACT_ATOMS: atom_id res chain seq x y z
N MET A 1 -4.38 18.05 -15.31
CA MET A 1 -3.47 16.89 -15.37
C MET A 1 -3.04 16.61 -13.94
N SER A 2 -3.64 15.63 -13.29
CA SER A 2 -3.26 15.23 -11.93
C SER A 2 -1.83 14.70 -11.96
N THR A 3 -0.88 15.54 -11.54
CA THR A 3 0.54 15.23 -11.52
C THR A 3 0.76 14.08 -10.53
N THR A 4 0.78 12.85 -11.04
CA THR A 4 1.13 11.67 -10.25
C THR A 4 2.52 11.91 -9.67
N THR A 5 2.65 11.82 -8.35
CA THR A 5 3.93 12.07 -7.68
C THR A 5 4.98 11.06 -8.19
N PRO A 6 6.27 11.41 -8.20
CA PRO A 6 7.32 10.49 -8.66
C PRO A 6 7.25 9.11 -7.98
N VAL A 7 6.94 9.10 -6.68
CA VAL A 7 6.74 7.87 -5.90
C VAL A 7 5.56 7.05 -6.41
N MET A 8 4.42 7.68 -6.67
CA MET A 8 3.24 6.96 -7.16
C MET A 8 3.47 6.43 -8.59
N ARG A 9 4.24 7.14 -9.42
CA ARG A 9 4.62 6.64 -10.74
C ARG A 9 5.43 5.35 -10.62
N GLN A 10 6.46 5.35 -9.78
CA GLN A 10 7.29 4.16 -9.55
C GLN A 10 6.48 2.99 -8.96
N TYR A 11 5.57 3.28 -8.02
CA TYR A 11 4.66 2.26 -7.49
C TYR A 11 3.81 1.62 -8.59
N LEU A 12 3.19 2.44 -9.45
CA LEU A 12 2.34 1.96 -10.53
C LEU A 12 3.12 1.18 -11.60
N GLU A 13 4.34 1.61 -11.91
CA GLU A 13 5.23 0.89 -12.83
C GLU A 13 5.53 -0.52 -12.31
N ILE A 14 5.88 -0.67 -11.04
CA ILE A 14 6.14 -2.00 -10.44
C ILE A 14 4.83 -2.79 -10.34
N LYS A 15 3.73 -2.15 -9.91
CA LYS A 15 2.42 -2.82 -9.76
C LYS A 15 1.86 -3.33 -11.09
N ALA A 16 2.22 -2.71 -12.22
CA ALA A 16 1.80 -3.17 -13.54
C ALA A 16 2.30 -4.60 -13.85
N ASP A 17 3.46 -5.00 -13.29
CA ASP A 17 4.01 -6.34 -13.46
C ASP A 17 3.40 -7.37 -12.48
N TYR A 18 2.69 -6.92 -11.44
CA TYR A 18 2.15 -7.75 -10.35
C TYR A 18 0.70 -7.38 -10.02
N GLN A 19 -0.17 -7.43 -11.02
CA GLN A 19 -1.57 -6.98 -10.90
C GLN A 19 -2.39 -7.84 -9.93
N ASP A 20 -2.04 -9.11 -9.76
CA ASP A 20 -2.72 -10.12 -8.93
C ASP A 20 -2.13 -10.27 -7.52
N ALA A 21 -1.04 -9.57 -7.20
CA ALA A 21 -0.35 -9.68 -5.92
C ALA A 21 -0.38 -8.36 -5.14
N VAL A 22 -0.44 -8.44 -3.80
CA VAL A 22 -0.35 -7.26 -2.94
C VAL A 22 1.10 -6.75 -2.92
N LEU A 23 1.33 -5.51 -3.39
CA LEU A 23 2.66 -4.92 -3.45
C LEU A 23 3.00 -4.20 -2.15
N PHE A 24 3.91 -4.78 -1.36
CA PHE A 24 4.50 -4.14 -0.18
C PHE A 24 5.62 -3.18 -0.63
N PHE A 25 5.27 -1.91 -0.85
CA PHE A 25 6.22 -0.92 -1.34
C PHE A 25 6.94 -0.24 -0.17
N ARG A 26 8.26 -0.36 -0.10
CA ARG A 26 9.03 0.17 1.03
C ARG A 26 9.22 1.67 0.95
N LEU A 27 8.71 2.40 1.94
CA LEU A 27 8.97 3.81 2.18
C LEU A 27 9.57 3.98 3.58
N GLY A 28 10.90 4.14 3.63
CA GLY A 28 11.63 4.22 4.89
C GLY A 28 11.46 2.95 5.73
N ASP A 29 10.92 3.14 6.94
CA ASP A 29 10.69 2.06 7.92
C ASP A 29 9.31 1.41 7.82
N PHE A 30 8.54 1.73 6.78
CA PHE A 30 7.23 1.12 6.53
C PHE A 30 7.18 0.44 5.17
N TYR A 31 6.41 -0.65 5.10
CA TYR A 31 5.82 -1.09 3.85
C TYR A 31 4.45 -0.47 3.73
N GLU A 32 4.26 0.33 2.68
CA GLU A 32 2.98 0.93 2.33
C GLU A 32 2.36 0.20 1.14
N MET A 33 1.05 0.03 1.20
CA MET A 33 0.20 -0.46 0.14
C MET A 33 -0.78 0.65 -0.23
N PHE A 34 -1.12 0.76 -1.51
CA PHE A 34 -1.97 1.83 -2.03
C PHE A 34 -3.19 1.25 -2.75
N MET A 35 -4.23 2.07 -2.94
CA MET A 35 -5.41 1.72 -3.74
C MET A 35 -6.08 0.42 -3.27
N ASP A 36 -6.38 -0.51 -4.18
CA ASP A 36 -7.07 -1.76 -3.87
C ASP A 36 -6.23 -2.68 -2.97
N ASP A 37 -4.90 -2.67 -3.12
CA ASP A 37 -3.99 -3.40 -2.24
C ASP A 37 -4.14 -2.94 -0.79
N ALA A 38 -4.32 -1.63 -0.58
CA ALA A 38 -4.54 -1.08 0.75
C ALA A 38 -5.88 -1.54 1.35
N VAL A 39 -6.95 -1.53 0.56
CA VAL A 39 -8.29 -1.95 0.99
C VAL A 39 -8.29 -3.44 1.34
N LEU A 40 -7.68 -4.28 0.50
CA LEU A 40 -7.57 -5.71 0.73
C LEU A 40 -6.70 -6.00 1.97
N ALA A 41 -5.49 -5.47 2.02
CA ALA A 41 -4.54 -5.74 3.09
C ALA A 41 -5.06 -5.23 4.45
N SER A 42 -5.69 -4.06 4.50
CA SER A 42 -6.28 -3.53 5.74
C SER A 42 -7.34 -4.47 6.33
N ARG A 43 -8.21 -5.03 5.50
CA ARG A 43 -9.23 -5.99 5.92
C ARG A 43 -8.61 -7.31 6.39
N VAL A 44 -7.68 -7.88 5.61
CA VAL A 44 -7.11 -9.21 5.90
C VAL A 44 -6.17 -9.16 7.11
N LEU A 45 -5.32 -8.14 7.19
CA LEU A 45 -4.33 -7.99 8.26
C LEU A 45 -4.92 -7.37 9.54
N GLY A 46 -6.12 -6.79 9.47
CA GLY A 46 -6.73 -6.06 10.57
C GLY A 46 -5.98 -4.78 10.94
N ILE A 47 -5.40 -4.09 9.94
CA ILE A 47 -4.66 -2.84 10.11
C ILE A 47 -5.48 -1.63 9.66
N THR A 48 -5.17 -0.45 10.19
CA THR A 48 -5.91 0.77 9.87
C THR A 48 -5.77 1.16 8.39
N LEU A 49 -6.90 1.25 7.70
CA LEU A 49 -6.98 1.91 6.39
C LEU A 49 -7.04 3.44 6.59
N THR A 50 -6.13 4.15 5.95
CA THR A 50 -6.08 5.62 5.90
C THR A 50 -6.05 6.09 4.44
N SER A 51 -5.81 7.38 4.22
CA SER A 51 -5.70 7.97 2.89
C SER A 51 -4.53 8.92 2.81
N ARG A 52 -3.75 8.82 1.75
CA ARG A 52 -2.73 9.81 1.40
C ARG A 52 -3.41 11.05 0.81
N ASN A 53 -3.01 12.23 1.30
CA ASN A 53 -3.65 13.53 1.01
C ASN A 53 -5.13 13.56 1.46
N LYS A 54 -5.36 13.37 2.76
CA LYS A 54 -6.69 13.42 3.37
C LYS A 54 -7.33 14.80 3.13
N GLY A 55 -8.50 14.84 2.46
CA GLY A 55 -9.27 16.08 2.25
C GLY A 55 -9.18 16.72 0.85
N VAL A 56 -8.53 16.06 -0.12
CA VAL A 56 -8.58 16.46 -1.55
C VAL A 56 -9.35 15.42 -2.37
N GLU A 57 -9.93 15.83 -3.49
CA GLU A 57 -10.75 14.97 -4.39
C GLU A 57 -10.05 13.67 -4.81
N ASN A 58 -8.72 13.62 -4.80
CA ASN A 58 -7.92 12.46 -5.23
C ASN A 58 -7.20 11.76 -4.06
N ALA A 59 -7.86 11.63 -2.91
CA ALA A 59 -7.31 10.91 -1.77
C ALA A 59 -7.08 9.43 -2.14
N VAL A 60 -5.84 8.95 -1.99
CA VAL A 60 -5.46 7.57 -2.36
C VAL A 60 -5.54 6.69 -1.11
N PRO A 61 -6.35 5.61 -1.11
CA PRO A 61 -6.36 4.64 0.00
C PRO A 61 -4.96 4.13 0.29
N LEU A 62 -4.63 4.03 1.58
CA LEU A 62 -3.32 3.66 2.06
C LEU A 62 -3.44 2.84 3.33
N CYS A 63 -2.68 1.76 3.44
CA CYS A 63 -2.36 1.15 4.72
C CYS A 63 -0.87 0.80 4.74
N GLY A 64 -0.32 0.63 5.94
CA GLY A 64 1.08 0.30 6.08
C GLY A 64 1.38 -0.47 7.35
N ILE A 65 2.51 -1.17 7.32
CA ILE A 65 3.03 -1.94 8.43
C ILE A 65 4.51 -1.58 8.66
N PRO A 66 5.02 -1.67 9.90
CA PRO A 66 6.44 -1.46 10.17
C PRO A 66 7.29 -2.53 9.48
N TYR A 67 8.35 -2.11 8.79
CA TYR A 67 9.31 -2.99 8.11
C TYR A 67 9.84 -4.08 9.04
N HIS A 68 10.23 -3.71 10.27
CA HIS A 68 10.80 -4.63 11.25
C HIS A 68 9.82 -5.72 11.72
N SER A 69 8.51 -5.46 11.64
CA SER A 69 7.47 -6.40 12.07
C SER A 69 6.78 -7.09 10.89
N SER A 70 7.29 -6.92 9.66
CA SER A 70 6.64 -7.36 8.42
C SER A 70 6.44 -8.86 8.31
N GLN A 71 7.38 -9.66 8.84
CA GLN A 71 7.33 -11.11 8.77
C GLN A 71 6.01 -11.68 9.30
N GLY A 72 5.50 -11.16 10.42
CA GLY A 72 4.25 -11.63 11.03
C GLY A 72 3.00 -11.29 10.20
N TYR A 73 3.01 -10.14 9.52
CA TYR A 73 1.92 -9.75 8.63
C TYR A 73 1.93 -10.57 7.33
N ILE A 74 3.12 -10.82 6.76
CA ILE A 74 3.26 -11.66 5.57
C ILE A 74 2.76 -13.08 5.85
N ALA A 75 3.10 -13.65 7.01
CA ALA A 75 2.61 -14.97 7.41
C ALA A 75 1.06 -15.04 7.46
N LYS A 76 0.40 -13.98 7.91
CA LYS A 76 -1.08 -13.91 7.94
C LYS A 76 -1.72 -13.81 6.55
N LEU A 77 -1.01 -13.30 5.53
CA LEU A 77 -1.54 -13.23 4.16
C LEU A 77 -1.46 -14.56 3.43
N ILE A 78 -0.58 -15.45 3.86
CA ILE A 78 -0.32 -16.75 3.21
C ILE A 78 -1.12 -17.88 3.87
N ALA A 79 -1.48 -17.75 5.15
CA ALA A 79 -2.21 -18.74 5.93
C ALA A 79 -3.67 -18.91 5.49
#